data_AF-C5KJ08-F1
#
_entry.id   AF-C5KJ08-F1
#
_cell.length_a   1.000
_cell.length_b   1.000
_cell.length_c   1.000
_cell.angle_alpha   90.00
_cell.angle_beta   90.00
_cell.angle_gamma   90.00
#
_symmetry.space_group_name_H-M   'P 1'
#
loop_
_entity.id
_entity.type
_entity.pdbx_description
1 polymer ?
#
loop_
_entity_poly.entity_id
_entity_poly.type
_entity_poly.pdbx_seq_one_letter_code
_entity_poly.pdbx_strand_id
1 'polypeptide(L)'
;VTRDAFFELFPLKLSELNDVTNLNPVPQAAVPVIKMKFMGVDVDVLYCGLAHPLSGPAIDPADDNLLCGMDEKSARSINGVRVSDAIKTCVPHFAHFLGALRVIRAWARRRGIYSNALGYLGGVSWAILVARVCQLFPNMGPSQLVVRFFRVYSRWNWDPSEGAVVLRHSEQRNGEGFQHHKVWCPPPKRTTTDQPLPLAASPMAVITPAYPSMNSTFGVTRMSMDTIKKELERGAGIISSKGVDLRSRECWETLLEPIHFFDYDQGGYKQFLQ
;
A
#
# COMPACT_ATOMS: atom_id res chain seq x y z
N VAL A 1 -29.22 7.28 2.31
CA VAL A 1 -28.83 6.48 3.51
C VAL A 1 -27.79 7.30 4.26
N THR A 2 -27.84 7.35 5.60
CA THR A 2 -26.82 8.03 6.42
C THR A 2 -25.85 7.01 7.01
N ARG A 3 -24.68 7.47 7.45
CA ARG A 3 -23.69 6.59 8.10
C ARG A 3 -24.22 6.00 9.40
N ASP A 4 -24.93 6.79 10.20
CA ASP A 4 -25.50 6.32 11.46
C ASP A 4 -26.53 5.22 11.21
N ALA A 5 -27.42 5.42 10.22
CA ALA A 5 -28.36 4.37 9.81
C ALA A 5 -27.64 3.10 9.30
N PHE A 6 -26.50 3.23 8.62
CA PHE A 6 -25.69 2.07 8.22
C PHE A 6 -25.16 1.32 9.44
N PHE A 7 -24.59 2.00 10.44
CA PHE A 7 -24.04 1.35 11.64
C PHE A 7 -25.08 0.90 12.66
N GLU A 8 -26.31 1.42 12.62
CA GLU A 8 -27.41 1.00 13.49
C GLU A 8 -28.23 -0.15 12.89
N LEU A 9 -28.64 -0.02 11.62
CA LEU A 9 -29.62 -0.93 11.01
C LEU A 9 -28.96 -2.11 10.29
N PHE A 10 -27.80 -1.91 9.65
CA PHE A 10 -27.18 -2.96 8.85
C PHE A 10 -26.64 -4.12 9.71
N PRO A 11 -25.97 -3.87 10.86
CA PRO A 11 -25.59 -4.95 11.77
C PRO A 11 -26.77 -5.78 12.26
N LEU A 12 -27.92 -5.16 12.55
CA LEU A 12 -29.12 -5.89 12.97
C LEU A 12 -29.57 -6.86 11.88
N LYS A 13 -29.64 -6.41 10.62
CA LYS A 13 -29.95 -7.29 9.48
C LYS A 13 -28.91 -8.38 9.26
N LEU A 14 -27.62 -8.07 9.42
CA LEU A 14 -26.54 -9.06 9.30
C LEU A 14 -26.64 -10.13 10.39
N SER A 15 -27.07 -9.76 11.60
CA SER A 15 -27.22 -10.69 12.72
C SER A 15 -28.33 -11.72 12.55
N GLU A 16 -29.27 -11.48 11.62
CA GLU A 16 -30.34 -12.43 11.26
C GLU A 16 -29.83 -13.56 10.34
N LEU A 17 -28.63 -13.42 9.76
CA LEU A 17 -28.05 -14.41 8.85
C LEU A 17 -27.20 -15.42 9.62
N ASN A 18 -27.54 -16.71 9.53
CA ASN A 18 -26.81 -17.80 10.19
C ASN A 18 -25.33 -17.90 9.78
N ASP A 19 -24.99 -17.41 8.59
CA ASP A 19 -23.61 -17.42 8.06
C ASP A 19 -22.72 -16.30 8.63
N VAL A 20 -23.29 -15.35 9.37
CA VAL A 20 -22.56 -14.23 9.98
C VAL A 20 -22.19 -14.59 11.42
N THR A 21 -20.89 -14.51 11.72
CA THR A 21 -20.32 -14.69 13.06
C THR A 21 -19.35 -13.56 13.37
N ASN A 22 -19.01 -13.36 14.65
CA ASN A 22 -18.05 -12.33 15.10
C ASN A 22 -18.36 -10.90 14.58
N LEU A 23 -19.64 -10.54 14.48
CA LEU A 23 -20.08 -9.23 14.01
C LEU A 23 -19.66 -8.14 15.01
N ASN A 24 -18.84 -7.19 14.54
CA ASN A 24 -18.24 -6.14 15.34
C ASN A 24 -18.21 -4.80 14.56
N PRO A 25 -19.23 -3.94 14.74
CA PRO A 25 -19.26 -2.59 14.19
C PRO A 25 -18.28 -1.66 14.92
N VAL A 26 -17.45 -0.92 14.17
CA VAL A 26 -16.45 0.03 14.72
C VAL A 26 -16.61 1.42 14.09
N PRO A 27 -17.66 2.18 14.45
CA PRO A 27 -17.98 3.47 13.81
C PRO A 27 -16.97 4.59 14.12
N GLN A 28 -16.22 4.47 15.21
CA GLN A 28 -15.25 5.48 15.68
C GLN A 28 -13.83 5.31 15.13
N ALA A 29 -13.60 4.28 14.29
CA ALA A 29 -12.31 4.10 13.63
C ALA A 29 -12.00 5.25 12.66
N ALA A 30 -10.72 5.47 12.36
CA ALA A 30 -10.26 6.46 11.38
C ALA A 30 -10.89 6.24 9.99
N VAL A 31 -11.17 4.97 9.66
CA VAL A 31 -12.04 4.54 8.57
C VAL A 31 -13.11 3.64 9.20
N PRO A 32 -14.36 4.12 9.36
CA PRO A 32 -15.44 3.34 9.98
C PRO A 32 -15.68 2.02 9.24
N VAL A 33 -15.79 0.92 9.98
CA VAL A 33 -15.88 -0.44 9.42
C VAL A 33 -16.77 -1.33 10.25
N ILE A 34 -17.51 -2.23 9.62
CA ILE A 34 -18.14 -3.39 10.26
C ILE A 34 -17.25 -4.59 9.94
N LYS A 35 -16.71 -5.22 10.98
CA LYS A 35 -15.92 -6.46 10.85
C LYS A 35 -16.82 -7.64 11.14
N MET A 36 -16.73 -8.69 10.36
CA MET A 36 -17.47 -9.93 10.61
C MET A 36 -16.74 -11.12 10.01
N LYS A 37 -17.19 -12.32 10.35
CA LYS A 37 -16.93 -13.53 9.58
C LYS A 37 -18.20 -13.91 8.84
N PHE A 38 -18.13 -13.99 7.52
CA PHE A 38 -19.23 -14.47 6.68
C PHE A 38 -18.83 -15.81 6.06
N MET A 39 -19.59 -16.88 6.35
CA MET A 39 -19.26 -18.26 5.94
C MET A 39 -17.82 -18.67 6.34
N GLY A 40 -17.37 -18.23 7.51
CA GLY A 40 -16.03 -18.50 8.03
C GLY A 40 -14.89 -17.62 7.47
N VAL A 41 -15.18 -16.71 6.52
CA VAL A 41 -14.21 -15.78 5.94
C VAL A 41 -14.28 -14.43 6.63
N ASP A 42 -13.14 -13.87 7.04
CA ASP A 42 -13.08 -12.50 7.58
C ASP A 42 -13.44 -11.47 6.49
N VAL A 43 -14.45 -10.64 6.77
CA VAL A 43 -14.99 -9.60 5.89
C VAL A 43 -15.04 -8.27 6.63
N ASP A 44 -14.41 -7.26 6.03
CA ASP A 44 -14.49 -5.86 6.46
C ASP A 44 -15.43 -5.10 5.51
N VAL A 45 -16.54 -4.58 6.02
CA VAL A 45 -17.53 -3.81 5.25
C VAL A 45 -17.41 -2.33 5.59
N LEU A 46 -17.19 -1.51 4.58
CA LEU A 46 -17.08 -0.06 4.68
C LEU A 46 -18.33 0.63 4.14
N TYR A 47 -18.53 1.89 4.56
CA TYR A 47 -19.61 2.73 4.07
C TYR A 47 -19.08 4.03 3.48
N CYS A 48 -19.58 4.39 2.29
CA CYS A 48 -19.41 5.71 1.72
C CYS A 48 -20.78 6.24 1.26
N GLY A 49 -21.12 7.46 1.71
CA GLY A 49 -22.28 8.19 1.22
C GLY A 49 -21.87 9.09 0.06
N LEU A 50 -22.63 9.06 -1.04
CA LEU A 50 -22.44 9.99 -2.16
C LEU A 50 -23.19 11.29 -1.88
N ALA A 51 -22.60 12.42 -2.28
CA ALA A 51 -23.24 13.74 -2.15
C ALA A 51 -24.40 13.94 -3.15
N HIS A 52 -24.32 13.25 -4.29
CA HIS A 52 -25.31 13.33 -5.36
C HIS A 52 -25.95 11.97 -5.63
N PRO A 53 -27.24 11.92 -5.99
CA PRO A 53 -27.88 10.70 -6.47
C PRO A 53 -27.16 10.15 -7.69
N LEU A 54 -27.18 8.83 -7.85
CA LEU A 54 -26.61 8.18 -9.03
C LEU A 54 -27.49 8.47 -10.25
N SER A 55 -26.88 9.04 -11.29
CA SER A 55 -27.55 9.28 -12.57
C SER A 55 -27.51 8.07 -13.51
N GLY A 56 -26.96 6.92 -13.09
CA GLY A 56 -26.77 5.74 -13.94
C GLY A 56 -26.61 4.42 -13.16
N PRO A 57 -26.57 3.27 -13.86
CA PRO A 57 -26.68 1.94 -13.24
C PRO A 57 -25.41 1.45 -12.54
N ALA A 58 -24.26 2.09 -12.76
CA ALA A 58 -22.99 1.70 -12.15
C ALA A 58 -22.17 2.91 -11.70
N ILE A 59 -21.57 2.80 -10.53
CA ILE A 59 -20.56 3.73 -10.03
C ILE A 59 -19.24 3.39 -10.72
N ASP A 60 -18.59 4.35 -11.36
CA ASP A 60 -17.20 4.22 -11.80
C ASP A 60 -16.26 4.76 -10.72
N PRO A 61 -15.57 3.90 -9.94
CA PRO A 61 -14.64 4.35 -8.90
C PRO A 61 -13.49 5.21 -9.45
N ALA A 62 -13.21 5.19 -10.75
CA ALA A 62 -12.19 6.05 -11.36
C ALA A 62 -12.62 7.51 -11.49
N ASP A 63 -13.93 7.83 -11.46
CA ASP A 63 -14.41 9.20 -11.60
C ASP A 63 -14.14 10.01 -10.32
N ASP A 64 -13.23 10.98 -10.39
CA ASP A 64 -12.89 11.89 -9.29
C ASP A 64 -14.07 12.78 -8.87
N ASN A 65 -15.07 12.97 -9.73
CA ASN A 65 -16.26 13.77 -9.39
C ASN A 65 -17.12 13.10 -8.31
N LEU A 66 -16.99 11.79 -8.11
CA LEU A 66 -17.62 11.10 -6.98
C LEU A 66 -17.20 11.65 -5.62
N LEU A 67 -16.03 12.27 -5.52
CA LEU A 67 -15.51 12.84 -4.28
C LEU A 67 -16.01 14.27 -4.01
N CYS A 68 -16.66 14.90 -4.98
CA CYS A 68 -17.20 16.25 -4.86
C CYS A 68 -18.28 16.29 -3.76
N GLY A 69 -18.10 17.14 -2.75
CA GLY A 69 -19.05 17.29 -1.63
C GLY A 69 -19.10 16.07 -0.69
N MET A 70 -18.22 15.09 -0.87
CA MET A 70 -18.15 13.91 -0.01
C MET A 70 -17.44 14.22 1.31
N ASP A 71 -17.99 13.74 2.42
CA ASP A 71 -17.36 13.89 3.73
C ASP A 71 -16.05 13.07 3.84
N GLU A 72 -15.14 13.48 4.73
CA GLU A 72 -13.82 12.86 4.85
C GLU A 72 -13.86 11.35 5.15
N LYS A 73 -14.81 10.88 5.98
CA LYS A 73 -14.91 9.45 6.32
C LYS A 73 -15.37 8.63 5.12
N SER A 74 -16.32 9.14 4.33
CA SER A 74 -16.74 8.51 3.07
C SER A 74 -15.60 8.50 2.04
N ALA A 75 -14.88 9.61 1.90
CA ALA A 75 -13.75 9.73 0.97
C ALA A 75 -12.63 8.74 1.30
N ARG A 76 -12.28 8.58 2.58
CA ARG A 76 -11.31 7.56 3.01
C ARG A 76 -11.80 6.13 2.73
N SER A 77 -13.10 5.88 2.91
CA SER A 77 -13.69 4.55 2.72
C SER A 77 -13.69 4.11 1.26
N ILE A 78 -14.05 5.00 0.33
CA ILE A 78 -14.05 4.69 -1.11
C ILE A 78 -12.63 4.60 -1.69
N ASN A 79 -11.66 5.33 -1.11
CA ASN A 79 -10.30 5.41 -1.64
C ASN A 79 -9.60 4.05 -1.77
N GLY A 80 -9.91 3.07 -0.92
CA GLY A 80 -9.35 1.72 -1.04
C GLY A 80 -9.67 1.05 -2.38
N VAL A 81 -10.91 1.18 -2.85
CA VAL A 81 -11.35 0.68 -4.16
C VAL A 81 -10.71 1.49 -5.28
N ARG A 82 -10.79 2.82 -5.20
CA ARG A 82 -10.21 3.73 -6.22
C ARG A 82 -8.73 3.47 -6.44
N VAL A 83 -7.95 3.28 -5.37
CA VAL A 83 -6.51 3.01 -5.45
C VAL A 83 -6.25 1.64 -6.08
N SER A 84 -7.02 0.61 -5.73
CA SER A 84 -6.86 -0.73 -6.28
C SER A 84 -7.11 -0.76 -7.79
N ASP A 85 -8.18 -0.10 -8.24
CA ASP A 85 -8.50 0.02 -9.67
C ASP A 85 -7.51 0.90 -10.42
N ALA A 86 -7.05 2.00 -9.80
CA ALA A 86 -6.00 2.83 -10.36
C ALA A 86 -4.66 2.08 -10.51
N ILE A 87 -4.28 1.20 -9.57
CA ILE A 87 -3.09 0.34 -9.73
C ILE A 87 -3.29 -0.62 -10.91
N LYS A 88 -4.47 -1.25 -11.02
CA LYS A 88 -4.79 -2.19 -12.11
C LYS A 88 -4.68 -1.53 -13.49
N THR A 89 -5.11 -0.27 -13.61
CA THR A 89 -5.00 0.50 -14.87
C THR A 89 -3.59 1.01 -15.16
N CYS A 90 -2.73 1.13 -14.14
CA CYS A 90 -1.35 1.58 -14.30
C CYS A 90 -0.36 0.48 -14.75
N VAL A 91 -0.76 -0.80 -14.73
CA VAL A 91 0.13 -1.92 -15.06
C VAL A 91 -0.12 -2.46 -16.47
N PRO A 92 0.93 -2.72 -17.28
CA PRO A 92 0.77 -3.23 -18.65
C PRO A 92 0.13 -4.63 -18.71
N HIS A 93 0.50 -5.52 -17.79
CA HIS A 93 -0.01 -6.89 -17.72
C HIS A 93 -0.39 -7.25 -16.28
N PHE A 94 -1.68 -7.26 -15.99
CA PHE A 94 -2.19 -7.47 -14.63
C PHE A 94 -1.83 -8.84 -14.04
N ALA A 95 -1.84 -9.90 -14.85
CA ALA A 95 -1.44 -11.24 -14.41
C ALA A 95 0.04 -11.30 -13.99
N HIS A 96 0.92 -10.62 -14.73
CA HIS A 96 2.35 -10.57 -14.40
C HIS A 96 2.60 -9.79 -13.12
N PHE A 97 1.91 -8.65 -12.97
CA PHE A 97 1.88 -7.87 -11.74
C PHE A 97 1.46 -8.71 -10.52
N LEU A 98 0.35 -9.45 -10.62
CA LEU A 98 -0.12 -10.31 -9.52
C LEU A 98 0.88 -11.40 -9.17
N GLY A 99 1.51 -12.03 -10.17
CA GLY A 99 2.56 -13.03 -9.96
C GLY A 99 3.74 -12.47 -9.17
N ALA A 100 4.28 -11.32 -9.59
CA ALA A 100 5.37 -10.67 -8.89
C ALA A 100 4.96 -10.18 -7.49
N LEU A 101 3.78 -9.56 -7.35
CA LEU A 101 3.28 -9.04 -6.08
C LEU A 101 3.12 -10.14 -5.02
N ARG A 102 2.67 -11.34 -5.41
CA ARG A 102 2.56 -12.49 -4.49
C ARG A 102 3.92 -12.84 -3.89
N VAL A 103 4.97 -12.91 -4.71
CA VAL A 103 6.33 -13.21 -4.25
C VAL A 103 6.86 -12.11 -3.34
N ILE A 104 6.72 -10.84 -3.73
CA ILE A 104 7.18 -9.70 -2.92
C ILE A 104 6.45 -9.64 -1.57
N ARG A 105 5.13 -9.89 -1.52
CA ARG A 105 4.39 -9.93 -0.25
C ARG A 105 4.81 -11.09 0.64
N ALA A 106 5.05 -12.27 0.07
CA ALA A 106 5.54 -13.42 0.81
C ALA A 106 6.93 -13.14 1.40
N TRP A 107 7.83 -12.59 0.58
CA TRP A 107 9.16 -12.15 1.00
C TRP A 107 9.08 -11.11 2.13
N ALA A 108 8.38 -9.99 1.94
CA ALA A 108 8.31 -8.91 2.91
C ALA A 108 7.75 -9.37 4.28
N ARG A 109 6.78 -10.29 4.28
CA ARG A 109 6.26 -10.90 5.52
C ARG A 109 7.30 -11.77 6.20
N ARG A 110 7.96 -12.67 5.45
CA ARG A 110 8.98 -13.55 6.01
C ARG A 110 10.21 -12.79 6.52
N ARG A 111 10.51 -11.63 5.93
CA ARG A 111 11.58 -10.75 6.37
C ARG A 111 11.16 -9.72 7.45
N GLY A 112 9.94 -9.79 7.96
CA GLY A 112 9.48 -8.95 9.07
C GLY A 112 9.23 -7.47 8.72
N ILE A 113 9.17 -7.12 7.42
CA ILE A 113 9.03 -5.73 6.94
C ILE A 113 7.65 -5.45 6.31
N TYR A 114 6.63 -6.22 6.68
CA TYR A 114 5.25 -6.06 6.22
C TYR A 114 4.34 -5.62 7.39
N SER A 115 4.29 -4.31 7.69
CA SER A 115 3.33 -3.75 8.66
C SER A 115 3.34 -2.21 8.63
N ASN A 116 2.28 -1.58 8.13
CA ASN A 116 2.16 -0.11 8.19
C ASN A 116 2.08 0.42 9.63
N ALA A 117 1.43 -0.32 10.53
CA ALA A 117 1.25 0.07 11.92
C ALA A 117 2.59 0.12 12.69
N LEU A 118 3.58 -0.68 12.29
CA LEU A 118 4.92 -0.71 12.88
C LEU A 118 5.93 0.19 12.14
N GLY A 119 5.46 1.07 11.24
CA GLY A 119 6.32 1.94 10.45
C GLY A 119 7.05 1.25 9.29
N TYR A 120 6.62 0.05 8.88
CA TYR A 120 7.07 -0.61 7.65
C TYR A 120 6.04 -0.43 6.52
N LEU A 121 6.21 -1.14 5.41
CA LEU A 121 5.31 -1.00 4.26
C LEU A 121 4.07 -1.89 4.42
N GLY A 122 2.90 -1.30 4.16
CA GLY A 122 1.64 -2.02 4.04
C GLY A 122 1.42 -2.64 2.65
N GLY A 123 0.31 -3.36 2.49
CA GLY A 123 0.00 -4.09 1.24
C GLY A 123 -0.10 -3.19 0.01
N VAL A 124 -0.73 -2.01 0.15
CA VAL A 124 -0.85 -1.04 -0.95
C VAL A 124 0.51 -0.46 -1.36
N SER A 125 1.38 -0.17 -0.39
CA SER A 125 2.72 0.35 -0.67
C SER A 125 3.55 -0.65 -1.48
N TRP A 126 3.55 -1.93 -1.08
CA TRP A 126 4.20 -2.99 -1.87
C TRP A 126 3.58 -3.15 -3.25
N ALA A 127 2.26 -3.04 -3.38
CA ALA A 127 1.59 -3.08 -4.68
C ALA A 127 2.02 -1.94 -5.60
N ILE A 128 2.13 -0.71 -5.08
CA ILE A 128 2.60 0.45 -5.84
C ILE A 128 4.05 0.25 -6.30
N LEU A 129 4.94 -0.22 -5.43
CA LEU A 129 6.33 -0.48 -5.79
C LEU A 129 6.44 -1.53 -6.92
N VAL A 130 5.70 -2.64 -6.82
CA VAL A 130 5.68 -3.67 -7.87
C VAL A 130 5.07 -3.13 -9.17
N ALA A 131 3.99 -2.36 -9.09
CA ALA A 131 3.36 -1.75 -10.24
C ALA A 131 4.32 -0.79 -10.98
N ARG A 132 5.14 -0.02 -10.25
CA ARG A 132 6.13 0.87 -10.85
C ARG A 132 7.19 0.08 -11.62
N VAL A 133 7.63 -1.05 -11.09
CA VAL A 133 8.57 -1.95 -11.79
C VAL A 133 7.92 -2.51 -13.06
N CYS A 134 6.62 -2.84 -13.02
CA CYS A 134 5.89 -3.26 -14.21
C CYS A 134 5.84 -2.15 -15.29
N GLN A 135 5.69 -0.88 -14.90
CA GLN A 135 5.75 0.26 -15.84
C GLN A 135 7.14 0.42 -16.46
N LEU A 136 8.20 0.25 -15.67
CA LEU A 136 9.59 0.37 -16.16
C LEU A 136 10.01 -0.78 -17.07
N PHE A 137 9.40 -1.97 -16.91
CA PHE A 137 9.75 -3.19 -17.63
C PHE A 137 8.49 -3.91 -18.17
N PRO A 138 7.76 -3.30 -19.12
CA PRO A 138 6.41 -3.73 -19.51
C PRO A 138 6.33 -5.15 -20.06
N ASN A 139 7.38 -5.61 -20.74
CA ASN A 139 7.36 -6.89 -21.46
C ASN A 139 7.94 -8.06 -20.65
N MET A 140 8.29 -7.86 -19.38
CA MET A 140 8.91 -8.90 -18.54
C MET A 140 7.87 -9.82 -17.88
N GLY A 141 8.23 -11.09 -17.75
CA GLY A 141 7.44 -12.07 -16.99
C GLY A 141 7.59 -11.91 -15.47
N PRO A 142 6.74 -12.56 -14.66
CA PRO A 142 6.71 -12.40 -13.19
C PRO A 142 8.08 -12.56 -12.51
N SER A 143 8.82 -13.63 -12.81
CA SER A 143 10.11 -13.90 -12.18
C SER A 143 11.16 -12.83 -12.50
N GLN A 144 11.17 -12.34 -13.74
CA GLN A 144 12.06 -11.26 -14.16
C GLN A 144 11.69 -9.92 -13.49
N LEU A 145 10.39 -9.65 -13.33
CA LEU A 145 9.91 -8.48 -12.60
C LEU A 145 10.35 -8.51 -11.12
N VAL A 146 10.37 -9.67 -10.47
CA VAL A 146 10.91 -9.80 -9.10
C VAL A 146 12.40 -9.46 -9.06
N VAL A 147 13.20 -9.93 -10.03
CA VAL A 147 14.63 -9.56 -10.12
C VAL A 147 14.78 -8.05 -10.31
N ARG A 148 13.99 -7.45 -11.21
CA ARG A 148 14.02 -6.00 -11.45
C ARG A 148 13.58 -5.21 -10.23
N PHE A 149 12.61 -5.70 -9.47
CA PHE A 149 12.16 -5.07 -8.23
C PHE A 149 13.31 -4.88 -7.25
N PHE A 150 14.05 -5.96 -6.94
CA PHE A 150 15.18 -5.86 -6.03
C PHE A 150 16.29 -4.97 -6.58
N ARG A 151 16.64 -5.13 -7.86
CA ARG A 151 17.68 -4.30 -8.50
C ARG A 151 17.34 -2.81 -8.53
N VAL A 152 16.08 -2.46 -8.79
CA VAL A 152 15.61 -1.06 -8.81
C VAL A 152 15.65 -0.50 -7.39
N TYR A 153 15.01 -1.16 -6.42
CA TYR A 153 14.79 -0.56 -5.11
C TYR A 153 15.98 -0.64 -4.16
N SER A 154 16.92 -1.57 -4.36
CA SER A 154 18.24 -1.56 -3.70
C SER A 154 19.11 -0.36 -4.09
N ARG A 155 18.84 0.27 -5.24
CA ARG A 155 19.61 1.41 -5.78
C ARG A 155 18.77 2.67 -5.92
N TRP A 156 17.53 2.63 -5.46
CA TRP A 156 16.61 3.75 -5.63
C TRP A 156 17.07 4.93 -4.79
N ASN A 157 17.14 6.11 -5.43
CA ASN A 157 17.41 7.34 -4.70
C ASN A 157 16.13 7.76 -3.97
N TRP A 158 16.10 7.53 -2.66
CA TRP A 158 14.98 7.90 -1.80
C TRP A 158 15.06 9.34 -1.28
N ASP A 159 15.68 10.25 -2.04
CA ASP A 159 15.67 11.67 -1.70
C ASP A 159 14.22 12.14 -1.51
N PRO A 160 13.84 12.73 -0.37
CA PRO A 160 12.44 13.06 -0.12
C PRO A 160 11.82 14.07 -1.10
N SER A 161 12.62 14.89 -1.77
CA SER A 161 12.14 15.90 -2.72
C SER A 161 11.93 15.37 -4.15
N GLU A 162 12.61 14.28 -4.55
CA GLU A 162 12.57 13.76 -5.93
C GLU A 162 12.36 12.25 -6.04
N GLY A 163 12.67 11.52 -4.98
CA GLY A 163 12.71 10.05 -4.91
C GLY A 163 11.38 9.39 -4.64
N ALA A 164 10.27 10.11 -4.68
CA ALA A 164 8.95 9.54 -4.45
C ALA A 164 8.56 8.56 -5.56
N VAL A 165 8.03 7.40 -5.19
CA VAL A 165 7.52 6.44 -6.15
C VAL A 165 6.10 6.81 -6.54
N VAL A 166 5.92 7.21 -7.79
CA VAL A 166 4.64 7.67 -8.36
C VAL A 166 4.31 6.83 -9.60
N LEU A 167 3.07 6.31 -9.67
CA LEU A 167 2.58 5.58 -10.86
C LEU A 167 1.97 6.49 -11.90
N ARG A 168 1.26 7.52 -11.44
CA ARG A 168 0.65 8.59 -12.24
C ARG A 168 0.55 9.85 -11.38
N HIS A 169 0.66 11.01 -12.01
CA HIS A 169 0.51 12.29 -11.32
C HIS A 169 -0.96 12.64 -11.18
N SER A 170 -1.32 13.22 -10.04
CA SER A 170 -2.64 13.81 -9.79
C SER A 170 -2.46 15.30 -9.57
N GLU A 171 -3.34 16.12 -10.12
CA GLU A 171 -3.34 17.56 -9.93
C GLU A 171 -4.25 17.98 -8.78
N GLN A 172 -3.90 19.08 -8.11
CA GLN A 172 -4.78 19.65 -7.09
C GLN A 172 -6.02 20.24 -7.75
N ARG A 173 -7.20 19.80 -7.30
CA ARG A 173 -8.48 20.39 -7.71
C ARG A 173 -8.86 21.50 -6.74
N ASN A 174 -9.11 22.70 -7.27
CA ASN A 174 -9.50 23.90 -6.50
C ASN A 174 -11.00 24.24 -6.64
N GLY A 175 -11.77 23.39 -7.31
CA GLY A 175 -13.21 23.58 -7.47
C GLY A 175 -13.99 23.43 -6.16
N GLU A 176 -15.18 24.00 -6.11
CA GLU A 176 -16.11 23.80 -4.99
C GLU A 176 -16.43 22.32 -4.80
N GLY A 177 -16.47 21.86 -3.55
CA GLY A 177 -16.67 20.45 -3.20
C GLY A 177 -15.38 19.63 -3.08
N PHE A 178 -14.22 20.18 -3.45
CA PHE A 178 -12.91 19.51 -3.33
C PHE A 178 -11.98 20.08 -2.26
N GLN A 179 -12.43 21.07 -1.48
CA GLN A 179 -11.58 21.84 -0.56
C GLN A 179 -10.88 21.00 0.52
N HIS A 180 -11.47 19.86 0.89
CA HIS A 180 -10.93 18.95 1.90
C HIS A 180 -9.93 17.92 1.34
N HIS A 181 -9.82 17.81 0.01
CA HIS A 181 -8.98 16.84 -0.68
C HIS A 181 -7.63 17.44 -1.04
N LYS A 182 -6.63 17.22 -0.17
CA LYS A 182 -5.26 17.67 -0.41
C LYS A 182 -4.46 16.60 -1.15
N VAL A 183 -3.92 16.97 -2.30
CA VAL A 183 -2.97 16.13 -3.04
C VAL A 183 -1.60 16.26 -2.39
N TRP A 184 -0.93 15.13 -2.21
CA TRP A 184 0.44 15.08 -1.73
C TRP A 184 1.38 15.78 -2.73
N CYS A 185 2.22 16.66 -2.20
CA CYS A 185 3.29 17.32 -2.94
C CYS A 185 4.63 16.98 -2.31
N PRO A 186 5.71 16.83 -3.11
CA PRO A 186 7.04 16.63 -2.57
C PRO A 186 7.47 17.84 -1.72
N PRO A 187 8.20 17.61 -0.61
CA PRO A 187 8.84 18.70 0.12
C PRO A 187 9.83 19.46 -0.79
N PRO A 188 10.07 20.75 -0.52
CA PRO A 188 11.04 21.53 -1.28
C PRO A 188 12.44 20.92 -1.20
N LYS A 189 13.22 21.10 -2.27
CA LYS A 189 14.62 20.67 -2.32
C LYS A 189 15.40 21.30 -1.17
N ARG A 190 16.21 20.48 -0.51
CA ARG A 190 17.14 20.96 0.53
C ARG A 190 18.29 21.70 -0.16
N THR A 191 18.61 22.90 0.31
CA THR A 191 19.74 23.66 -0.23
C THR A 191 21.07 23.24 0.42
N THR A 192 21.02 22.65 1.61
CA THR A 192 22.18 22.09 2.32
C THR A 192 21.83 20.73 2.96
N THR A 193 22.83 19.87 3.13
CA THR A 193 22.69 18.52 3.72
C THR A 193 22.22 18.52 5.17
N ASP A 194 22.37 19.64 5.88
CA ASP A 194 22.04 19.76 7.31
C ASP A 194 20.62 20.26 7.58
N GLN A 195 19.91 20.78 6.57
CA GLN A 195 18.55 21.30 6.75
C GLN A 195 17.58 20.20 7.21
N PRO A 196 17.03 20.20 8.43
CA PRO A 196 16.18 19.10 8.87
C PRO A 196 15.00 18.90 7.91
N LEU A 197 14.69 17.64 7.62
CA LEU A 197 13.48 17.29 6.86
C LEU A 197 12.26 17.85 7.60
N PRO A 198 11.28 18.45 6.90
CA PRO A 198 10.02 18.82 7.52
C PRO A 198 9.45 17.62 8.28
N LEU A 199 8.85 17.85 9.45
CA LEU A 199 8.32 16.78 10.31
C LEU A 199 7.31 15.87 9.57
N ALA A 200 6.65 16.39 8.53
CA ALA A 200 5.71 15.68 7.67
C ALA A 200 6.35 14.91 6.50
N ALA A 201 7.66 15.06 6.27
CA ALA A 201 8.36 14.42 5.16
C ALA A 201 8.78 12.99 5.55
N SER A 202 8.17 12.00 4.91
CA SER A 202 8.59 10.60 5.02
C SER A 202 9.93 10.41 4.32
N PRO A 203 10.87 9.66 4.90
CA PRO A 203 12.15 9.37 4.27
C PRO A 203 12.01 8.37 3.11
N MET A 204 10.85 7.72 2.97
CA MET A 204 10.54 6.80 1.88
C MET A 204 9.11 7.07 1.41
N ALA A 205 8.92 7.88 0.36
CA ALA A 205 7.59 8.25 -0.14
C ALA A 205 7.10 7.30 -1.25
N VAL A 206 5.92 6.70 -1.04
CA VAL A 206 5.22 5.86 -2.01
C VAL A 206 3.81 6.41 -2.19
N ILE A 207 3.48 6.87 -3.40
CA ILE A 207 2.30 7.74 -3.60
C ILE A 207 1.15 6.96 -4.24
N THR A 208 -0.04 7.07 -3.65
CA THR A 208 -1.24 6.41 -4.17
C THR A 208 -1.68 7.04 -5.50
N PRO A 209 -2.03 6.23 -6.51
CA PRO A 209 -2.36 6.73 -7.84
C PRO A 209 -3.75 7.39 -7.94
N ALA A 210 -4.70 7.03 -7.08
CA ALA A 210 -6.03 7.67 -7.10
C ALA A 210 -5.97 9.09 -6.51
N TYR A 211 -6.75 10.01 -7.06
CA TYR A 211 -6.95 11.33 -6.48
C TYR A 211 -7.85 11.23 -5.22
N PRO A 212 -7.59 12.03 -4.17
CA PRO A 212 -6.35 12.79 -3.97
C PRO A 212 -5.17 11.85 -3.68
N SER A 213 -4.06 12.03 -4.41
CA SER A 213 -2.87 11.22 -4.18
C SER A 213 -2.30 11.49 -2.79
N MET A 214 -1.97 10.42 -2.05
CA MET A 214 -1.45 10.48 -0.69
C MET A 214 -0.20 9.62 -0.57
N ASN A 215 0.66 9.95 0.39
CA ASN A 215 1.78 9.10 0.73
C ASN A 215 1.30 7.89 1.57
N SER A 216 1.45 6.67 1.05
CA SER A 216 1.05 5.43 1.74
C SER A 216 2.09 4.89 2.72
N THR A 217 3.23 5.56 2.86
CA THR A 217 4.35 5.22 3.74
C THR A 217 4.69 6.36 4.70
N PHE A 218 3.67 7.11 5.13
CA PHE A 218 3.82 8.24 6.06
C PHE A 218 4.36 7.83 7.44
N GLY A 219 4.16 6.58 7.87
CA GLY A 219 4.66 6.05 9.14
C GLY A 219 6.11 5.54 9.10
N VAL A 220 6.77 5.55 7.92
CA VAL A 220 8.14 5.05 7.80
C VAL A 220 9.12 6.00 8.50
N THR A 221 9.93 5.43 9.37
CA THR A 221 11.02 6.09 10.10
C THR A 221 12.36 5.87 9.40
N ARG A 222 13.41 6.59 9.79
CA ARG A 222 14.78 6.32 9.27
C ARG A 222 15.24 4.90 9.60
N MET A 223 14.98 4.43 10.82
CA MET A 223 15.38 3.09 11.27
C MET A 223 14.68 1.98 10.47
N SER A 224 13.36 2.08 10.29
CA SER A 224 12.60 1.12 9.49
C SER A 224 13.02 1.16 8.02
N MET A 225 13.26 2.35 7.46
CA MET A 225 13.81 2.52 6.12
C MET A 225 15.17 1.83 5.94
N ASP A 226 16.07 1.94 6.91
CA ASP A 226 17.38 1.28 6.86
C ASP A 226 17.23 -0.25 6.85
N THR A 227 16.31 -0.79 7.65
CA THR A 227 15.98 -2.22 7.63
C THR A 227 15.40 -2.64 6.27
N ILE A 228 14.47 -1.85 5.70
CA ILE A 228 13.90 -2.12 4.38
C ILE A 228 15.00 -2.12 3.30
N LYS A 229 15.92 -1.15 3.32
CA LYS A 229 17.04 -1.07 2.38
C LYS A 229 17.96 -2.29 2.48
N LYS A 230 18.36 -2.68 3.69
CA LYS A 230 19.18 -3.87 3.92
C LYS A 230 18.54 -5.14 3.35
N GLU A 231 17.23 -5.30 3.54
CA GLU A 231 16.50 -6.45 3.00
C GLU A 231 16.34 -6.40 1.47
N LEU A 232 16.17 -5.21 0.89
CA LEU A 232 16.19 -5.02 -0.57
C LEU A 232 17.57 -5.34 -1.18
N GLU A 233 18.65 -4.91 -0.52
CA GLU A 233 20.03 -5.22 -0.90
C GLU A 233 20.32 -6.72 -0.78
N ARG A 234 19.90 -7.37 0.31
CA ARG A 234 19.97 -8.83 0.47
C ARG A 234 19.26 -9.54 -0.67
N GLY A 235 18.00 -9.17 -0.95
CA GLY A 235 17.24 -9.76 -2.05
C GLY A 235 17.91 -9.56 -3.41
N ALA A 236 18.49 -8.38 -3.65
CA ALA A 236 19.25 -8.11 -4.87
C ALA A 236 20.52 -8.98 -4.96
N GLY A 237 21.24 -9.19 -3.86
CA GLY A 237 22.41 -10.08 -3.80
C GLY A 237 22.07 -11.54 -4.13
N ILE A 238 20.91 -12.02 -3.66
CA ILE A 238 20.44 -13.39 -3.88
C ILE A 238 19.99 -13.61 -5.33
N ILE A 239 19.11 -12.73 -5.85
CA ILE A 239 18.37 -13.02 -7.08
C ILE A 239 18.81 -12.18 -8.29
N SER A 240 19.60 -11.12 -8.08
CA SER A 240 20.12 -10.27 -9.18
C SER A 240 21.61 -10.49 -9.46
N SER A 241 22.26 -11.44 -8.80
CA SER A 241 23.65 -11.81 -9.05
C SER A 241 23.81 -12.54 -10.39
N LYS A 242 24.99 -12.40 -11.01
CA LYS A 242 25.27 -13.06 -12.29
C LYS A 242 25.30 -14.59 -12.08
N GLY A 243 24.63 -15.33 -12.94
CA GLY A 243 24.63 -16.79 -12.92
C GLY A 243 23.50 -17.44 -12.12
N VAL A 244 22.62 -16.66 -11.49
CA VAL A 244 21.43 -17.21 -10.81
C VAL A 244 20.47 -17.82 -11.84
N ASP A 245 20.19 -19.12 -11.69
CA ASP A 245 19.12 -19.79 -12.43
C ASP A 245 17.78 -19.58 -11.72
N LEU A 246 16.92 -18.72 -12.29
CA LEU A 246 15.59 -18.46 -11.75
C LEU A 246 14.64 -19.67 -11.82
N ARG A 247 15.03 -20.75 -12.50
CA ARG A 247 14.31 -22.04 -12.50
C ARG A 247 14.73 -22.91 -11.32
N SER A 248 15.88 -22.62 -10.70
CA SER A 248 16.31 -23.31 -9.49
C SER A 248 15.37 -22.97 -8.34
N ARG A 249 14.97 -23.98 -7.58
CA ARG A 249 14.18 -23.81 -6.37
C ARG A 249 14.97 -23.11 -5.26
N GLU A 250 16.27 -23.38 -5.19
CA GLU A 250 17.17 -22.90 -4.15
C GLU A 250 17.16 -21.38 -4.03
N CYS A 251 17.25 -20.64 -5.16
CA CYS A 251 17.28 -19.19 -5.12
C CYS A 251 16.00 -18.58 -4.52
N TRP A 252 14.85 -19.20 -4.77
CA TRP A 252 13.57 -18.75 -4.22
C TRP A 252 13.42 -19.10 -2.75
N GLU A 253 13.94 -20.25 -2.33
CA GLU A 253 13.96 -20.65 -0.91
C GLU A 253 14.85 -19.73 -0.09
N THR A 254 16.06 -19.42 -0.57
CA THR A 254 16.94 -18.46 0.09
C THR A 254 16.33 -17.06 0.13
N LEU A 255 15.70 -16.61 -0.96
CA LEU A 255 15.02 -15.31 -0.98
C LEU A 255 13.91 -15.25 0.08
N LEU A 256 13.10 -16.31 0.18
CA LEU A 256 11.96 -16.45 1.08
C LEU A 256 12.32 -17.05 2.44
N GLU A 257 13.59 -17.09 2.81
CA GLU A 257 14.01 -17.51 4.14
C GLU A 257 13.46 -16.55 5.20
N PRO A 258 12.82 -17.04 6.28
CA PRO A 258 12.38 -16.20 7.39
C PRO A 258 13.55 -15.41 8.02
N ILE A 259 13.25 -14.23 8.58
CA ILE A 259 14.23 -13.49 9.38
C ILE A 259 14.44 -14.19 10.72
N HIS A 260 15.70 -14.35 11.09
CA HIS A 260 16.12 -14.91 12.38
C HIS A 260 16.13 -13.82 13.46
N PHE A 261 14.98 -13.20 13.71
CA PHE A 261 14.88 -11.97 14.52
C PHE A 261 15.36 -12.17 15.98
N PHE A 262 15.04 -13.32 16.57
CA PHE A 262 15.36 -13.67 17.97
C PHE A 262 16.61 -14.55 18.13
N ASP A 263 17.27 -14.92 17.02
CA ASP A 263 18.43 -15.80 17.04
C ASP A 263 19.69 -14.97 16.75
N TYR A 264 20.43 -14.65 17.81
CA TYR A 264 21.64 -13.85 17.71
C TYR A 264 22.74 -14.53 16.87
N ASP A 265 22.86 -15.86 16.93
CA ASP A 265 23.90 -16.60 16.22
C ASP A 265 23.64 -16.61 14.71
N GLN A 266 22.40 -16.36 14.29
CA GLN A 266 21.99 -16.20 12.89
C GLN A 266 21.78 -14.73 12.47
N GLY A 267 22.41 -13.80 13.20
CA GLY A 267 22.41 -12.37 12.86
C GLY A 267 21.22 -11.56 13.40
N GLY A 268 20.45 -12.12 14.32
CA GLY A 268 19.39 -11.45 15.07
C GLY A 268 19.91 -10.46 16.12
N TYR A 269 19.01 -9.90 16.91
CA TYR A 269 19.34 -8.87 17.91
C TYR A 269 19.79 -9.49 19.25
N LYS A 270 20.73 -8.83 19.95
CA LYS A 270 21.19 -9.26 21.28
C LYS A 270 20.22 -8.91 22.41
N GLN A 271 19.43 -7.86 22.23
CA GLN A 271 18.62 -7.25 23.27
C GLN A 271 17.23 -6.96 22.70
N PHE A 272 16.20 -7.19 23.51
CA PHE A 272 14.80 -6.99 23.17
C PHE A 272 14.11 -6.23 24.30
N LEU A 273 13.12 -5.42 23.94
CA LEU A 273 12.19 -4.79 24.88
C LEU A 273 10.85 -5.54 24.76
N GLN A 274 10.31 -6.02 25.88
CA GLN A 274 9.03 -6.74 25.96
C GLN A 274 8.08 -6.02 26.91
#